data_AF-A0A6C0ILI0-F1
#
_entry.id   AF-A0A6C0ILI0-F1
#
_cell.length_a   1.000
_cell.length_b   1.000
_cell.length_c   1.000
_cell.angle_alpha   90.00
_cell.angle_beta   90.00
_cell.angle_gamma   90.00
#
_symmetry.space_group_name_H-M   'P 1'
#
loop_
_entity.id
_entity.type
_entity.pdbx_description
1 polymer ?
#
loop_
_entity_poly.entity_id
_entity_poly.type
_entity_poly.pdbx_seq_one_letter_code
_entity_poly.pdbx_strand_id
1 'polypeptide(L)'
;MKITFEIKTTCSRPFHITVSEETPMFELRNIIVTEVEYYTIMMRDDVVDIFIPYENNCVSIRELSSDTVKSFIDKYPDYFQKDNLSIVSNFHQLFVMDRLYLDKIQNNDEAPIYKDVIPPKEENIVKTIMTTAISMMTGTGMK
;
A
#
# COMPACT_ATOMS: atom_id res chain seq x y z
N MET A 1 14.23 13.85 0.51
CA MET A 1 14.00 13.31 -0.87
C MET A 1 12.65 12.62 -0.90
N LYS A 2 12.00 12.48 -2.07
CA LYS A 2 10.75 11.70 -2.19
C LYS A 2 11.05 10.35 -2.84
N ILE A 3 10.41 9.31 -2.34
CA ILE A 3 10.54 7.92 -2.79
C ILE A 3 9.15 7.42 -3.19
N THR A 4 9.05 6.82 -4.36
CA THR A 4 7.85 6.24 -4.94
C THR A 4 7.93 4.72 -4.85
N PHE A 5 6.88 4.10 -4.35
CA PHE A 5 6.69 2.66 -4.32
C PHE A 5 5.55 2.28 -5.27
N GLU A 6 5.82 1.36 -6.19
CA GLU A 6 4.78 0.63 -6.92
C GLU A 6 4.33 -0.57 -6.08
N ILE A 7 3.07 -0.53 -5.67
CA ILE A 7 2.45 -1.57 -4.85
C ILE A 7 1.78 -2.57 -5.78
N LYS A 8 2.26 -3.81 -5.73
CA LYS A 8 1.71 -4.95 -6.44
C LYS A 8 0.96 -5.83 -5.47
N THR A 9 -0.29 -6.14 -5.79
CA THR A 9 -1.09 -7.07 -5.01
C THR A 9 -1.50 -8.24 -5.90
N THR A 10 -2.02 -9.31 -5.30
CA THR A 10 -2.53 -10.48 -6.03
C THR A 10 -3.79 -10.12 -6.84
N CYS A 11 -4.50 -9.08 -6.43
CA CYS A 11 -5.64 -8.50 -7.13
C CYS A 11 -5.34 -7.16 -7.81
N SER A 12 -6.22 -6.76 -8.71
CA SER A 12 -6.28 -5.38 -9.23
C SER A 12 -5.01 -4.93 -9.98
N ARG A 13 -5.02 -3.68 -10.46
CA ARG A 13 -3.85 -3.08 -11.13
C ARG A 13 -2.89 -2.54 -10.07
N PRO A 14 -1.56 -2.57 -10.32
CA PRO A 14 -0.60 -1.90 -9.44
C PRO A 14 -0.92 -0.42 -9.28
N PHE A 15 -0.64 0.12 -8.09
CA PHE A 15 -0.81 1.54 -7.78
C PHE A 15 0.45 2.10 -7.11
N HIS A 16 0.55 3.43 -7.06
CA HIS A 16 1.77 4.12 -6.65
C HIS A 16 1.55 4.92 -5.37
N ILE A 17 2.51 4.84 -4.46
CA ILE A 17 2.55 5.64 -3.24
C ILE A 17 3.86 6.42 -3.23
N THR A 18 3.82 7.72 -2.96
CA THR A 18 5.03 8.55 -2.88
C THR A 18 5.15 9.17 -1.49
N VAL A 19 6.25 8.90 -0.80
CA VAL A 19 6.51 9.34 0.58
C VAL A 19 7.85 10.06 0.70
N SER A 20 8.10 10.71 1.84
CA SER A 20 9.43 11.24 2.17
C SER A 20 10.37 10.11 2.54
N GLU A 21 11.67 10.26 2.26
CA GLU A 21 12.71 9.32 2.74
C GLU A 21 12.79 9.24 4.28
N GLU A 22 12.33 10.29 4.96
CA GLU A 22 12.29 10.37 6.43
C GLU A 22 11.02 9.75 7.03
N THR A 23 10.10 9.26 6.19
CA THR A 23 8.86 8.61 6.65
C THR A 23 9.23 7.36 7.44
N PRO A 24 8.70 7.15 8.66
CA PRO A 24 8.87 5.90 9.38
C PRO A 24 8.27 4.72 8.61
N MET A 25 8.93 3.56 8.64
CA MET A 25 8.49 2.38 7.91
C MET A 25 7.13 1.84 8.42
N PHE A 26 6.82 2.00 9.72
CA PHE A 26 5.50 1.66 10.24
C PHE A 26 4.39 2.55 9.62
N GLU A 27 4.70 3.83 9.38
CA GLU A 27 3.77 4.77 8.77
C GLU A 27 3.59 4.45 7.28
N LEU A 28 4.68 4.16 6.56
CA LEU A 28 4.61 3.66 5.18
C LEU A 28 3.72 2.40 5.10
N ARG A 29 3.90 1.44 6.03
CA ARG A 29 3.07 0.24 6.07
C ARG A 29 1.59 0.58 6.25
N ASN A 30 1.26 1.46 7.18
CA ASN A 30 -0.13 1.88 7.42
C ASN A 30 -0.74 2.57 6.20
N ILE A 31 0.03 3.40 5.50
CA ILE A 31 -0.39 4.03 4.24
C ILE A 31 -0.67 2.94 3.21
N ILE A 32 0.26 1.99 2.99
CA ILE A 32 0.06 0.89 2.03
C ILE A 32 -1.21 0.10 2.34
N VAL A 33 -1.40 -0.32 3.60
CA VAL A 33 -2.58 -1.09 3.99
C VAL A 33 -3.88 -0.31 3.75
N THR A 34 -3.88 0.99 4.02
CA THR A 34 -5.05 1.85 3.79
C THR A 34 -5.35 2.00 2.29
N GLU A 35 -4.34 2.20 1.46
CA GLU A 35 -4.50 2.29 0.01
C GLU A 35 -4.90 0.94 -0.60
N VAL A 36 -4.41 -0.18 -0.06
CA VAL A 36 -4.85 -1.55 -0.43
C VAL A 36 -6.35 -1.69 -0.17
N GLU A 37 -6.81 -1.33 1.02
CA GLU A 37 -8.23 -1.38 1.40
C GLU A 37 -9.11 -0.48 0.52
N TYR A 38 -8.54 0.64 0.04
CA TYR A 38 -9.25 1.58 -0.82
C TYR A 38 -9.33 1.14 -2.30
N TYR A 39 -8.24 0.62 -2.86
CA TYR A 39 -8.15 0.27 -4.29
C TYR A 39 -8.53 -1.18 -4.60
N THR A 40 -8.65 -2.03 -3.59
CA THR A 40 -8.87 -3.46 -3.78
C THR A 40 -10.05 -3.98 -2.96
N ILE A 41 -10.36 -5.26 -3.11
CA ILE A 41 -11.33 -5.95 -2.26
C ILE A 41 -10.77 -6.35 -0.89
N MET A 42 -9.45 -6.28 -0.72
CA MET A 42 -8.78 -6.80 0.48
C MET A 42 -9.00 -5.86 1.65
N MET A 43 -9.41 -6.41 2.80
CA MET A 43 -9.47 -5.65 4.04
C MET A 43 -8.09 -5.63 4.70
N ARG A 44 -7.87 -4.68 5.62
CA ARG A 44 -6.64 -4.62 6.43
C ARG A 44 -6.27 -5.97 7.06
N ASP A 45 -7.26 -6.68 7.59
CA ASP A 45 -7.06 -7.97 8.26
C ASP A 45 -6.72 -9.12 7.30
N ASP A 46 -6.92 -8.92 6.00
CA ASP A 46 -6.54 -9.88 4.96
C ASP A 46 -5.07 -9.73 4.56
N VAL A 47 -4.44 -8.58 4.82
CA VAL A 47 -3.03 -8.33 4.51
C VAL A 47 -2.13 -9.07 5.50
N VAL A 48 -1.43 -10.09 5.01
CA VAL A 48 -0.55 -10.92 5.82
C VAL A 48 0.87 -10.38 5.86
N ASP A 49 1.39 -9.94 4.70
CA ASP A 49 2.72 -9.35 4.63
C ASP A 49 2.85 -8.30 3.53
N ILE A 50 3.80 -7.39 3.72
CA ILE A 50 4.23 -6.41 2.72
C ILE A 50 5.74 -6.57 2.60
N PHE A 51 6.22 -6.98 1.43
CA PHE A 51 7.60 -7.44 1.30
C PHE A 51 8.24 -7.06 -0.04
N ILE A 52 9.56 -7.18 -0.08
CA ILE A 52 10.40 -7.00 -1.26
C ILE A 52 11.10 -8.33 -1.55
N PRO A 53 10.84 -8.98 -2.69
CA PRO A 53 11.56 -10.17 -3.10
C PRO A 53 12.94 -9.80 -3.67
N TYR A 54 13.93 -10.64 -3.39
CA TYR A 54 15.26 -10.58 -4.00
C TYR A 54 15.81 -12.01 -4.13
N GLU A 55 16.00 -12.45 -5.37
CA GLU A 55 16.36 -13.84 -5.71
C GLU A 55 15.44 -14.87 -5.03
N ASN A 56 16.00 -15.74 -4.18
CA ASN A 56 15.26 -16.77 -3.43
C ASN A 56 14.88 -16.32 -2.01
N ASN A 57 15.01 -15.02 -1.69
CA ASN A 57 14.73 -14.45 -0.38
C ASN A 57 13.74 -13.28 -0.46
N CYS A 58 13.24 -12.84 0.68
CA CYS A 58 12.45 -11.62 0.79
C CYS A 58 12.78 -10.83 2.07
N VAL A 59 12.46 -9.54 2.05
CA VAL A 59 12.49 -8.66 3.22
C VAL A 59 11.09 -8.10 3.45
N SER A 60 10.56 -8.35 4.64
CA SER A 60 9.23 -7.88 5.06
C SER A 60 9.29 -6.52 5.77
N ILE A 61 8.30 -5.68 5.51
CA ILE A 61 8.05 -4.43 6.22
C ILE A 61 7.22 -4.76 7.47
N ARG A 62 7.90 -4.77 8.62
CA ARG A 62 7.28 -5.07 9.92
C ARG A 62 6.35 -3.95 10.37
N GLU A 63 5.32 -4.33 11.11
CA GLU A 63 4.32 -3.40 11.69
C GLU A 63 4.93 -2.34 12.60
N LEU A 64 5.89 -2.72 13.43
CA LEU A 64 6.53 -1.84 14.40
C LEU A 64 8.01 -1.64 14.06
N SER A 65 8.28 -1.15 12.85
CA SER A 65 9.64 -0.79 12.45
C SER A 65 10.02 0.60 12.98
N SER A 66 11.17 0.71 13.64
CA SER A 66 11.77 2.00 14.04
C SER A 66 12.53 2.69 12.91
N ASP A 67 12.77 1.98 11.81
CA ASP A 67 13.56 2.47 10.68
C ASP A 67 12.74 3.52 9.89
N THR A 68 13.39 4.57 9.38
CA THR A 68 12.83 5.39 8.29
C THR A 68 13.01 4.70 6.95
N VAL A 69 12.25 5.11 5.93
CA VAL A 69 12.39 4.59 4.56
C VAL A 69 13.85 4.59 4.10
N LYS A 70 14.55 5.72 4.30
CA LYS A 70 15.96 5.85 3.96
C LYS A 70 16.82 4.81 4.68
N SER A 71 16.75 4.76 6.01
CA SER A 71 17.56 3.84 6.81
C SER A 71 17.26 2.37 6.50
N PHE A 72 16.02 2.06 6.11
CA PHE A 72 15.63 0.72 5.70
C PHE A 72 16.22 0.33 4.35
N ILE A 73 16.21 1.25 3.37
CA ILE A 73 16.86 1.06 2.06
C ILE A 73 18.36 0.88 2.25
N ASP A 74 18.99 1.74 3.04
CA ASP A 74 20.44 1.69 3.32
C ASP A 74 20.85 0.39 4.02
N LYS A 75 19.94 -0.20 4.81
CA LYS A 75 20.14 -1.49 5.50
C LYS A 75 20.02 -2.70 4.60
N TYR A 76 19.22 -2.61 3.52
CA TYR A 76 18.96 -3.72 2.60
C TYR A 76 19.23 -3.33 1.14
N PRO A 77 20.41 -2.80 0.81
CA PRO A 77 20.67 -2.16 -0.48
C PRO A 77 20.42 -3.11 -1.66
N ASP A 78 20.75 -4.39 -1.53
CA ASP A 78 20.59 -5.40 -2.58
C ASP A 78 19.12 -5.60 -3.00
N TYR A 79 18.18 -5.45 -2.06
CA TYR A 79 16.74 -5.53 -2.34
C TYR A 79 16.22 -4.33 -3.15
N PHE A 80 16.99 -3.24 -3.19
CA PHE A 80 16.66 -2.00 -3.90
C PHE A 80 17.60 -1.72 -5.08
N GLN A 81 18.50 -2.66 -5.43
CA GLN A 81 19.47 -2.53 -6.52
C GLN A 81 18.87 -2.72 -7.93
N LYS A 82 19.64 -2.26 -8.92
CA LYS A 82 19.26 -1.81 -10.28
C LYS A 82 18.56 -2.82 -11.20
N ASP A 83 18.50 -4.10 -10.84
CA ASP A 83 17.85 -5.14 -11.68
C ASP A 83 16.32 -5.16 -11.57
N ASN A 84 15.73 -4.23 -10.78
CA ASN A 84 14.28 -4.01 -10.69
C ASN A 84 13.77 -2.75 -11.45
N LEU A 85 14.30 -2.44 -12.64
CA LEU A 85 13.83 -1.37 -13.56
C LEU A 85 14.03 0.09 -13.11
N SER A 86 14.93 0.39 -12.18
CA SER A 86 15.11 1.76 -11.65
C SER A 86 16.48 2.34 -12.05
N ILE A 87 16.59 2.86 -13.27
CA ILE A 87 17.82 3.52 -13.76
C ILE A 87 17.94 4.98 -13.25
N VAL A 88 16.93 5.51 -12.54
CA VAL A 88 16.84 6.91 -12.09
C VAL A 88 16.28 6.99 -10.64
N SER A 89 16.84 6.16 -9.75
CA SER A 89 16.13 5.45 -8.68
C SER A 89 15.71 6.24 -7.43
N ASN A 90 14.46 6.70 -7.42
CA ASN A 90 13.63 6.84 -6.22
C ASN A 90 12.37 5.97 -6.32
N PHE A 91 12.40 4.97 -7.21
CA PHE A 91 11.25 4.15 -7.54
C PHE A 91 11.54 2.68 -7.21
N HIS A 92 10.71 2.08 -6.37
CA HIS A 92 10.89 0.70 -5.89
C HIS A 92 9.58 -0.08 -5.95
N GLN A 93 9.66 -1.40 -5.99
CA GLN A 93 8.49 -2.27 -6.02
C GLN A 93 8.26 -2.93 -4.66
N LEU A 94 7.00 -2.98 -4.24
CA LEU A 94 6.56 -3.69 -3.05
C LEU A 94 5.44 -4.66 -3.41
N PHE A 95 5.42 -5.79 -2.73
CA PHE A 95 4.42 -6.83 -2.92
C PHE A 95 3.59 -6.98 -1.65
N VAL A 96 2.28 -7.11 -1.83
CA VAL A 96 1.32 -7.36 -0.76
C VAL A 96 0.87 -8.81 -0.87
N MET A 97 1.02 -9.55 0.21
CA MET A 97 0.50 -10.92 0.35
C MET A 97 -0.77 -10.89 1.17
N ASP A 98 -1.81 -11.56 0.66
CA ASP A 98 -3.07 -11.71 1.34
C ASP A 98 -3.32 -13.14 1.81
N ARG A 99 -4.30 -13.26 2.71
CA ARG A 99 -4.67 -14.53 3.32
C ARG A 99 -5.29 -15.52 2.34
N LEU A 100 -6.07 -15.08 1.34
CA LEU A 100 -6.64 -15.98 0.35
C LEU A 100 -5.55 -16.61 -0.53
N TYR A 101 -4.54 -15.82 -0.91
CA TYR A 101 -3.37 -16.34 -1.62
C TYR A 101 -2.66 -17.43 -0.82
N LEU A 102 -2.42 -17.20 0.47
CA LEU A 102 -1.81 -18.20 1.35
C LEU A 102 -2.67 -19.45 1.49
N ASP A 103 -3.97 -19.30 1.72
CA ASP A 103 -4.90 -20.42 1.83
C ASP A 103 -4.90 -21.26 0.54
N LYS A 104 -4.85 -20.61 -0.63
CA LYS A 104 -4.81 -21.30 -1.93
C LYS A 104 -3.54 -22.11 -2.14
N ILE A 105 -2.38 -21.51 -1.83
CA ILE A 105 -1.10 -22.22 -1.95
C ILE A 105 -1.02 -23.39 -0.96
N GLN A 106 -1.49 -23.22 0.27
CA GLN A 106 -1.51 -24.30 1.25
C GLN A 106 -2.39 -25.48 0.83
N ASN A 107 -3.46 -25.20 0.08
CA ASN A 107 -4.38 -26.22 -0.44
C ASN A 107 -3.96 -26.81 -1.80
N ASN A 108 -2.79 -26.44 -2.35
CA ASN A 108 -2.36 -26.78 -3.73
C ASN A 108 -3.36 -26.36 -4.82
N ASP A 109 -4.10 -25.28 -4.56
CA ASP A 109 -5.00 -24.66 -5.55
C ASP A 109 -4.24 -23.62 -6.39
N GLU A 110 -4.82 -23.25 -7.54
CA GLU A 110 -4.33 -22.13 -8.34
C GLU A 110 -4.42 -20.80 -7.58
N ALA A 111 -3.36 -19.98 -7.68
CA ALA A 111 -3.34 -18.65 -7.09
C ALA A 111 -4.47 -17.78 -7.67
N PRO A 112 -5.17 -16.99 -6.84
CA PRO A 112 -6.27 -16.17 -7.30
C PRO A 112 -5.76 -15.07 -8.24
N ILE A 113 -6.25 -15.04 -9.48
CA ILE A 113 -6.06 -13.91 -10.40
C ILE A 113 -7.36 -13.12 -10.42
N TYR A 114 -7.39 -12.02 -9.68
CA TYR A 114 -8.59 -11.19 -9.62
C TYR A 114 -8.66 -10.29 -10.86
N LYS A 115 -9.64 -10.56 -11.72
CA LYS A 115 -9.84 -9.82 -12.98
C LYS A 115 -10.67 -8.55 -12.81
N ASP A 116 -11.31 -8.38 -11.67
CA ASP A 116 -12.20 -7.27 -11.40
C ASP A 116 -11.44 -6.11 -10.74
N VAL A 117 -11.27 -5.02 -11.50
CA VAL A 117 -10.85 -3.73 -10.96
C VAL A 117 -12.06 -3.13 -10.29
N ILE A 118 -12.05 -3.01 -8.96
CA ILE A 118 -13.04 -2.16 -8.29
C ILE A 118 -12.59 -0.72 -8.52
N PRO A 119 -13.37 0.10 -9.24
CA PRO A 119 -13.08 1.52 -9.30
C PRO A 119 -13.11 2.08 -7.87
N PRO A 120 -12.15 2.93 -7.48
CA PRO A 120 -12.13 3.51 -6.14
C PRO A 120 -13.50 4.11 -5.83
N LYS A 121 -14.04 3.81 -4.64
CA LYS A 121 -15.32 4.37 -4.22
C LYS A 121 -15.18 5.89 -4.22
N GLU A 122 -15.86 6.57 -5.14
CA GLU A 122 -16.02 8.01 -5.08
C GLU A 122 -16.72 8.36 -3.76
N GLU A 123 -15.94 8.69 -2.73
CA GLU A 123 -16.50 9.40 -1.60
C GLU A 123 -17.06 10.71 -2.14
N ASN A 124 -18.35 10.94 -1.90
CA ASN A 124 -19.06 12.14 -2.31
C ASN A 124 -18.54 13.34 -1.48
N ILE A 125 -17.31 13.79 -1.74
CA ILE A 125 -16.68 14.96 -1.11
C ILE A 125 -17.58 16.20 -1.31
N VAL A 126 -18.30 16.26 -2.43
CA VAL A 126 -19.27 17.32 -2.73
C VAL A 126 -20.44 17.33 -1.73
N LYS A 127 -20.96 16.16 -1.31
CA LYS A 127 -22.02 16.10 -0.29
C LYS A 127 -21.50 16.59 1.05
N THR A 128 -20.30 16.19 1.47
CA THR A 128 -19.72 16.61 2.75
C THR A 128 -19.47 18.12 2.79
N ILE A 129 -18.94 18.71 1.70
CA ILE A 129 -18.71 20.16 1.61
C ILE A 129 -20.04 20.93 1.57
N MET A 130 -21.01 20.47 0.78
CA MET A 130 -22.32 21.14 0.67
C MET A 130 -23.09 21.11 1.99
N THR A 131 -23.06 19.98 2.71
CA THR A 131 -23.74 19.84 4.01
C THR A 131 -23.05 20.71 5.08
N THR A 132 -21.73 20.83 5.04
CA THR A 132 -20.96 21.69 5.95
C THR A 132 -21.23 23.18 5.67
N ALA A 133 -21.28 23.58 4.40
CA ALA A 133 -21.61 24.95 4.03
C ALA A 133 -23.06 25.32 4.44
N ILE A 134 -24.00 24.40 4.26
CA ILE A 134 -25.40 24.60 4.66
C ILE A 134 -25.53 24.69 6.19
N SER A 135 -24.82 23.85 6.96
CA SER A 135 -24.90 23.90 8.43
C SER A 135 -24.28 25.19 8.99
N MET A 136 -23.20 25.69 8.38
CA MET A 136 -22.59 26.98 8.74
C MET A 136 -23.49 28.17 8.37
N MET A 137 -24.21 28.11 7.25
CA MET A 137 -25.12 29.18 6.84
C MET A 137 -26.47 29.17 7.58
N THR A 138 -26.94 28.01 8.04
CA THR A 138 -28.25 27.87 8.70
C THR A 138 -28.19 27.79 10.22
N GLY A 139 -26.99 27.71 10.81
CA GLY A 139 -26.80 27.69 12.27
C GLY A 139 -27.34 26.43 12.96
N THR A 140 -27.69 25.39 12.20
CA THR A 140 -28.37 24.19 12.72
C THR A 140 -27.44 23.15 13.37
N GLY A 141 -26.13 23.43 13.46
CA GLY A 141 -25.12 22.50 13.98
C GLY A 141 -24.57 22.77 15.38
N MET A 142 -25.04 23.78 16.11
CA MET A 142 -24.60 24.05 17.49
C MET A 142 -25.69 23.64 18.50
N LYS A 143 -25.64 22.38 18.92
CA LYS A 143 -26.18 21.92 20.20
C LYS A 143 -25.22 20.94 20.83
#